data_AF-A0A3B9BBB4-F1
#
_entry.id   AF-A0A3B9BBB4-F1
#
_cell.length_a   1.000
_cell.length_b   1.000
_cell.length_c   1.000
_cell.angle_alpha   90.00
_cell.angle_beta   90.00
_cell.angle_gamma   90.00
#
_symmetry.space_group_name_H-M   'P 1'
#
loop_
_entity.id
_entity.type
_entity.pdbx_description
1 polymer ?
#
loop_
_entity_poly.entity_id
_entity_poly.type
_entity_poly.pdbx_seq_one_letter_code
_entity_poly.pdbx_strand_id
1 'polypeptide(L)'
;ACTALPTCSLALAESERYLPTLIDELDGIIRKLGLRDESIAIRSTGCPNGCGRPYIGEIGLVGKAPGKYNLYLGAGLDGMRLNKLYRPAIPHEEIISELRPVLEDFAKNRLENERFGDFCIRKEYVKETGQGSDFHD
;
A
#
# COMPACT_ATOMS: atom_id res chain seq x y z
N ALA A 1 -2.46 -10.81 -1.76
CA ALA A 1 -3.70 -10.36 -2.42
C ALA A 1 -4.88 -11.20 -1.93
N CYS A 2 -6.12 -10.77 -2.14
CA CYS A 2 -7.28 -11.68 -2.08
C CYS A 2 -7.60 -12.24 -3.47
N THR A 3 -8.47 -13.25 -3.54
CA THR A 3 -8.84 -13.90 -4.80
C THR A 3 -9.38 -12.91 -5.84
N ALA A 4 -10.32 -12.04 -5.43
CA ALA A 4 -11.00 -11.09 -6.33
C ALA A 4 -11.58 -11.80 -7.58
N LEU A 5 -11.44 -11.21 -8.76
CA LEU A 5 -11.89 -11.81 -10.02
C LEU A 5 -11.03 -13.04 -10.38
N PRO A 6 -11.61 -14.07 -11.04
CA PRO A 6 -12.98 -14.11 -11.60
C PRO A 6 -14.04 -14.70 -10.67
N THR A 7 -13.68 -15.23 -9.49
CA THR A 7 -14.58 -16.07 -8.68
C THR A 7 -15.29 -15.33 -7.55
N CYS A 8 -14.74 -14.22 -7.05
CA CYS A 8 -15.39 -13.41 -6.04
C CYS A 8 -16.46 -12.50 -6.68
N SER A 9 -17.73 -12.77 -6.40
CA SER A 9 -18.87 -11.99 -6.91
C SER A 9 -18.94 -10.55 -6.37
N LEU A 10 -18.14 -10.22 -5.36
CA LEU A 10 -18.05 -8.89 -4.74
C LEU A 10 -16.84 -8.09 -5.22
N ALA A 11 -16.04 -8.62 -6.14
CA ALA A 11 -14.83 -7.96 -6.61
C ALA A 11 -15.17 -6.70 -7.44
N LEU A 12 -14.52 -5.58 -7.13
CA LEU A 12 -14.63 -4.32 -7.88
C LEU A 12 -13.43 -4.10 -8.80
N ALA A 13 -12.26 -4.65 -8.42
CA ALA A 13 -11.02 -4.63 -9.20
C ALA A 13 -10.29 -5.99 -9.04
N GLU A 14 -9.31 -6.23 -9.91
CA GLU A 14 -8.39 -7.37 -9.77
C GLU A 14 -7.58 -7.29 -8.46
N SER A 15 -7.13 -8.43 -7.95
CA SER A 15 -6.19 -8.44 -6.82
C SER A 15 -5.16 -9.55 -6.98
N GLU A 16 -5.56 -10.82 -6.92
CA GLU A 16 -4.63 -11.96 -7.08
C GLU A 16 -3.83 -11.90 -8.38
N ARG A 17 -4.53 -11.67 -9.50
CA ARG A 17 -3.93 -11.65 -10.83
C ARG A 17 -3.18 -10.36 -11.15
N TYR A 18 -3.48 -9.27 -10.44
CA TYR A 18 -2.85 -7.96 -10.64
C TYR A 18 -1.60 -7.77 -9.77
N LEU A 19 -1.58 -8.34 -8.57
CA LEU A 19 -0.48 -8.13 -7.63
C LEU A 19 0.90 -8.50 -8.21
N PRO A 20 1.10 -9.60 -8.97
CA PRO A 20 2.40 -9.90 -9.58
C PRO A 20 2.93 -8.75 -10.45
N THR A 21 2.10 -8.18 -11.32
CA THR A 21 2.49 -7.05 -12.18
C THR A 21 2.91 -5.83 -11.37
N LEU A 22 2.15 -5.49 -10.32
CA LEU A 22 2.51 -4.38 -9.43
C LEU A 22 3.83 -4.65 -8.70
N ILE A 23 4.04 -5.87 -8.21
CA ILE A 23 5.27 -6.25 -7.50
C ILE A 23 6.47 -6.20 -8.44
N ASP A 24 6.37 -6.68 -9.68
CA ASP A 24 7.48 -6.64 -10.64
C ASP A 24 7.97 -5.20 -10.89
N GLU A 25 7.06 -4.24 -11.03
CA GLU A 25 7.41 -2.83 -11.22
C GLU A 25 8.02 -2.21 -9.96
N LEU A 26 7.41 -2.46 -8.79
CA LEU A 26 7.93 -1.98 -7.52
C LEU A 26 9.29 -2.58 -7.18
N ASP A 27 9.52 -3.86 -7.46
CA ASP A 27 10.82 -4.52 -7.31
C ASP A 27 11.90 -3.84 -8.15
N GLY A 28 11.56 -3.44 -9.38
CA GLY A 28 12.44 -2.67 -10.26
C GLY A 28 12.85 -1.33 -9.66
N ILE A 29 11.92 -0.65 -8.96
CA ILE A 29 12.17 0.62 -8.26
C ILE A 29 13.00 0.37 -6.99
N ILE A 30 12.55 -0.54 -6.13
CA ILE A 30 13.20 -0.91 -4.85
C ILE A 30 14.66 -1.29 -5.06
N ARG A 31 14.96 -2.09 -6.09
CA ARG A 31 16.33 -2.48 -6.44
C ARG A 31 17.19 -1.29 -6.83
N LYS A 32 16.68 -0.37 -7.64
CA LYS A 32 17.40 0.85 -8.05
C LYS A 32 17.70 1.79 -6.88
N LEU A 33 16.86 1.74 -5.85
CA LEU A 33 17.00 2.55 -4.64
C LEU A 33 17.83 1.88 -3.54
N GLY A 34 18.33 0.66 -3.76
CA GLY A 34 19.11 -0.07 -2.75
C GLY A 34 18.29 -0.55 -1.56
N LEU A 35 16.97 -0.66 -1.69
CA LEU A 35 16.03 -1.03 -0.63
C LEU A 35 15.75 -2.55 -0.60
N ARG A 36 16.56 -3.38 -1.25
CA ARG A 36 16.26 -4.81 -1.46
C ARG A 36 16.18 -5.62 -0.17
N ASP A 37 16.94 -5.23 0.85
CA ASP A 37 16.96 -5.91 2.14
C ASP A 37 15.85 -5.41 3.08
N GLU A 38 15.14 -4.35 2.67
CA GLU A 38 13.99 -3.83 3.40
C GLU A 38 12.73 -4.63 3.07
N SER A 39 12.02 -5.08 4.11
CA SER A 39 10.76 -5.80 3.94
C SER A 39 9.58 -4.83 4.06
N ILE A 40 9.03 -4.42 2.91
CA ILE A 40 7.83 -3.56 2.83
C ILE A 40 6.60 -4.45 2.65
N ALA A 41 5.66 -4.39 3.59
CA ALA A 41 4.44 -5.19 3.55
C ALA A 41 3.40 -4.62 2.55
N ILE A 42 3.42 -5.12 1.32
CA ILE A 42 2.47 -4.75 0.27
C ILE A 42 1.27 -5.70 0.28
N ARG A 43 0.06 -5.15 0.36
CA ARG A 43 -1.19 -5.94 0.38
C ARG A 43 -2.23 -5.35 -0.57
N SER A 44 -2.97 -6.23 -1.23
CA SER A 44 -4.04 -5.85 -2.16
C SER A 44 -5.32 -6.60 -1.83
N THR A 45 -6.46 -5.92 -1.96
CA THR A 45 -7.81 -6.49 -1.95
C THR A 45 -8.61 -5.95 -3.13
N GLY A 46 -9.47 -6.77 -3.74
CA GLY A 46 -10.28 -6.37 -4.90
C GLY A 46 -11.52 -5.54 -4.57
N CYS A 47 -11.89 -5.40 -3.29
CA CYS A 47 -13.05 -4.63 -2.83
C CYS A 47 -12.89 -4.22 -1.34
N PRO A 48 -13.70 -3.26 -0.82
CA PRO A 48 -13.54 -2.74 0.54
C PRO A 48 -13.86 -3.72 1.68
N ASN A 49 -14.30 -4.95 1.39
CA ASN A 49 -14.48 -6.00 2.40
C ASN A 49 -13.15 -6.46 3.04
N GLY A 50 -12.01 -6.16 2.41
CA GLY A 50 -10.71 -6.28 3.08
C GLY A 50 -10.17 -7.70 3.26
N CYS A 51 -10.60 -8.70 2.50
CA CYS A 51 -10.12 -10.09 2.61
C CYS A 51 -8.58 -10.22 2.47
N GLY A 52 -7.98 -9.36 1.66
CA GLY A 52 -6.52 -9.30 1.47
C GLY A 52 -5.76 -8.66 2.64
N ARG A 53 -6.47 -8.28 3.69
CA ARG A 53 -5.98 -7.52 4.86
C ARG A 53 -5.22 -6.25 4.45
N PRO A 54 -5.78 -5.42 3.54
CA PRO A 54 -5.08 -4.25 2.99
C PRO A 54 -4.78 -3.21 4.06
N TYR A 55 -5.62 -3.10 5.11
CA TYR A 55 -5.55 -2.05 6.12
C TYR A 55 -4.41 -2.20 7.12
N ILE A 56 -3.77 -3.37 7.15
CA ILE A 56 -2.57 -3.67 7.95
C ILE A 56 -1.36 -3.99 7.04
N GLY A 57 -1.37 -3.43 5.82
CA GLY A 57 -0.21 -3.42 4.92
C GLY A 57 0.43 -2.03 4.94
N GLU A 58 1.75 -1.96 5.02
CA GLU A 58 2.51 -0.71 4.91
C GLU A 58 2.16 0.03 3.61
N ILE A 59 1.94 -0.72 2.52
CA ILE A 59 1.29 -0.27 1.29
C ILE A 59 0.03 -1.12 1.07
N GLY A 60 -1.13 -0.48 1.13
CA GLY A 60 -2.43 -1.11 0.96
C GLY A 60 -3.13 -0.68 -0.33
N LEU A 61 -3.65 -1.63 -1.11
CA LEU A 61 -4.52 -1.36 -2.24
C LEU A 61 -5.92 -1.90 -1.98
N VAL A 62 -6.94 -1.05 -2.15
CA VAL A 62 -8.35 -1.43 -2.04
C VAL A 62 -9.07 -1.12 -3.34
N GLY A 63 -9.53 -2.16 -4.04
CA GLY A 63 -10.26 -2.02 -5.30
C GLY A 63 -11.51 -1.17 -5.16
N LYS A 64 -11.66 -0.18 -6.05
CA LYS A 64 -12.78 0.76 -6.08
C LYS A 64 -13.64 0.64 -7.34
N ALA A 65 -13.01 0.33 -8.47
CA ALA A 65 -13.62 0.12 -9.78
C ALA A 65 -12.63 -0.67 -10.66
N PRO A 66 -13.03 -1.18 -11.84
CA PRO A 66 -12.11 -1.90 -12.73
C PRO A 66 -10.83 -1.10 -13.00
N GLY A 67 -9.69 -1.67 -12.63
CA GLY A 67 -8.37 -1.05 -12.79
C GLY A 67 -8.06 0.14 -11.87
N LYS A 68 -8.93 0.46 -10.90
CA LYS A 68 -8.76 1.60 -9.98
C LYS A 68 -8.77 1.18 -8.52
N TYR A 69 -7.85 1.75 -7.74
CA TYR A 69 -7.63 1.39 -6.35
C TYR A 69 -7.52 2.64 -5.48
N ASN A 70 -8.01 2.53 -4.24
CA ASN A 70 -7.58 3.41 -3.18
C ASN A 70 -6.20 2.92 -2.70
N LEU A 71 -5.22 3.82 -2.66
CA LEU A 71 -3.88 3.59 -2.14
C LEU A 71 -3.83 4.06 -0.68
N TYR A 72 -3.39 3.18 0.20
CA TYR A 72 -3.23 3.42 1.64
C TYR A 72 -1.77 3.25 2.05
N LEU A 73 -1.30 4.06 3.00
CA LEU A 73 0.08 4.02 3.53
C LEU A 73 0.10 4.07 5.06
N GLY A 74 1.21 3.65 5.67
CA GLY A 74 1.51 3.97 7.07
C GLY A 74 1.11 2.94 8.12
N ALA A 75 0.66 1.74 7.73
CA ALA A 75 0.42 0.66 8.71
C ALA A 75 1.73 0.23 9.38
N GLY A 76 1.65 -0.25 10.63
CA GLY A 76 2.78 -0.89 11.29
C GLY A 76 3.01 -2.30 10.75
N LEU A 77 4.27 -2.71 10.56
CA LEU A 77 4.60 -4.07 10.10
C LEU A 77 4.12 -5.15 11.08
N ASP A 78 4.17 -4.84 12.37
CA ASP A 78 3.68 -5.68 13.47
C ASP A 78 2.15 -5.88 13.45
N GLY A 79 1.44 -5.14 12.61
CA GLY A 79 -0.01 -5.17 12.49
C GLY A 79 -0.75 -4.41 13.59
N MET A 80 -0.06 -3.62 14.42
CA MET A 80 -0.66 -2.88 15.54
C MET A 80 -1.28 -1.55 15.12
N ARG A 81 -0.87 -1.01 13.97
CA ARG A 81 -1.39 0.25 13.42
C ARG A 81 -2.00 0.03 12.04
N LEU A 82 -3.19 0.62 11.82
CA LEU A 82 -3.83 0.64 10.50
C LEU A 82 -3.19 1.71 9.60
N ASN A 83 -3.20 1.48 8.29
CA ASN A 83 -2.84 2.49 7.31
C ASN A 83 -3.97 3.52 7.11
N LYS A 84 -3.64 4.63 6.44
CA LYS A 84 -4.59 5.69 6.11
C LYS A 84 -4.63 5.92 4.60
N LEU A 85 -5.79 6.38 4.12
CA LEU A 85 -6.01 6.66 2.70
C LEU A 85 -5.05 7.77 2.25
N TYR A 86 -4.18 7.44 1.30
CA TYR A 86 -3.23 8.38 0.71
C TYR A 86 -3.77 8.96 -0.61
N ARG A 87 -4.31 8.11 -1.48
CA ARG A 87 -4.92 8.53 -2.76
C ARG A 87 -6.17 7.71 -3.08
N PRO A 88 -7.30 8.35 -3.42
CA PRO A 88 -8.53 7.63 -3.77
C PRO A 88 -8.62 7.30 -5.27
N ALA A 89 -9.05 6.07 -5.58
CA ALA A 89 -9.51 5.66 -6.92
C ALA A 89 -8.55 5.92 -8.10
N ILE A 90 -7.27 5.63 -7.91
CA ILE A 90 -6.20 5.86 -8.89
C ILE A 90 -5.87 4.60 -9.72
N PRO A 91 -5.51 4.75 -11.01
CA PRO A 91 -5.07 3.64 -11.87
C PRO A 91 -3.64 3.20 -11.58
N HIS A 92 -3.22 2.10 -12.22
CA HIS A 92 -1.88 1.53 -12.08
C HIS A 92 -0.73 2.52 -12.26
N GLU A 93 -0.72 3.28 -13.36
CA GLU A 93 0.35 4.23 -13.67
C GLU A 93 0.50 5.30 -12.57
N GLU A 94 -0.62 5.76 -12.02
CA GLU A 94 -0.64 6.75 -10.95
C GLU A 94 -0.20 6.14 -9.61
N ILE A 95 -0.51 4.86 -9.33
CA ILE A 95 0.03 4.16 -8.15
C ILE A 95 1.56 4.16 -8.18
N ILE A 96 2.15 3.86 -9.34
CA ILE A 96 3.60 3.84 -9.50
C ILE A 96 4.19 5.25 -9.39
N SER A 97 3.57 6.25 -10.03
CA SER A 97 4.06 7.64 -9.96
C SER A 97 3.97 8.25 -8.57
N GLU A 98 2.97 7.84 -7.77
CA GLU A 98 2.81 8.28 -6.39
C GLU A 98 3.75 7.54 -5.43
N LEU A 99 3.96 6.23 -5.60
CA LEU A 99 4.84 5.45 -4.72
C LEU A 99 6.33 5.74 -4.95
N ARG A 100 6.72 6.00 -6.19
CA ARG A 100 8.13 6.26 -6.55
C ARG A 100 8.79 7.37 -5.72
N PRO A 101 8.24 8.60 -5.63
CA PRO A 101 8.86 9.66 -4.83
C PRO A 101 8.88 9.33 -3.33
N VAL A 102 7.88 8.59 -2.81
CA VAL A 102 7.84 8.17 -1.41
C VAL A 102 8.96 7.17 -1.12
N LEU A 103 9.17 6.19 -2.01
CA LEU A 103 10.27 5.22 -1.90
C LEU A 103 11.64 5.89 -2.06
N GLU A 104 11.75 6.88 -2.96
CA GLU A 104 12.98 7.68 -3.13
C GLU A 104 13.31 8.49 -1.87
N ASP A 105 12.31 9.07 -1.21
CA ASP A 105 12.49 9.75 0.07
C ASP A 105 12.87 8.76 1.17
N PHE A 106 12.22 7.60 1.23
CA PHE A 106 12.54 6.54 2.20
C PHE A 106 14.00 6.08 2.07
N ALA A 107 14.47 5.83 0.85
CA ALA A 107 15.84 5.43 0.60
C ALA A 107 16.87 6.47 1.07
N LYS A 108 16.55 7.76 0.95
CA LYS A 108 17.47 8.87 1.29
C LYS A 108 17.42 9.29 2.75
N ASN A 109 16.23 9.26 3.35
CA ASN A 109 15.95 9.97 4.59
C ASN A 109 15.39 9.10 5.72
N ARG A 110 15.39 7.77 5.57
CA ARG A 110 15.06 6.84 6.65
C ARG A 110 16.08 6.89 7.79
N LEU A 111 15.60 6.68 9.01
CA LEU A 111 16.45 6.47 10.17
C LEU A 111 16.93 5.01 10.22
N GLU A 112 17.94 4.75 11.05
CA GLU A 112 18.44 3.40 11.28
C GLU A 112 17.31 2.50 11.81
N ASN A 113 17.13 1.33 11.19
CA ASN A 113 16.08 0.36 11.51
C ASN A 113 14.63 0.87 11.37
N GLU A 114 14.42 2.01 10.70
CA GLU A 114 13.08 2.54 10.45
C GLU A 114 12.35 1.74 9.36
N ARG A 115 11.10 1.36 9.66
CA ARG A 115 10.20 0.68 8.71
C ARG A 115 9.49 1.69 7.81
N PHE A 116 9.07 1.25 6.63
CA PHE A 116 8.41 2.12 5.65
C PHE A 116 7.12 2.72 6.20
N GLY A 117 6.32 1.93 6.93
CA GLY A 117 5.10 2.41 7.56
C GLY A 117 5.34 3.55 8.55
N ASP A 118 6.35 3.42 9.42
CA ASP A 118 6.72 4.44 10.41
C ASP A 118 7.28 5.69 9.73
N PHE A 119 8.09 5.49 8.69
CA PHE A 119 8.61 6.56 7.86
C PHE A 119 7.48 7.40 7.24
N CYS A 120 6.44 6.76 6.69
CA CYS A 120 5.29 7.46 6.12
C CYS A 120 4.58 8.37 7.14
N ILE A 121 4.52 7.97 8.41
CA ILE A 121 3.96 8.78 9.49
C ILE A 121 4.92 9.93 9.83
N ARG A 122 6.20 9.64 10.07
CA ARG A 122 7.21 10.64 10.47
C ARG A 122 7.40 11.74 9.43
N LYS A 123 7.31 11.39 8.15
CA LYS A 123 7.41 12.31 7.01
C LYS A 123 6.08 12.95 6.61
N GLU A 124 5.01 12.68 7.37
CA GLU A 124 3.69 13.28 7.17
C GLU A 124 3.07 12.98 5.79
N TYR A 125 3.44 11.86 5.16
CA TYR A 125 2.75 11.39 3.96
C TYR A 125 1.29 11.05 4.25
N VAL A 126 1.03 10.53 5.45
CA VAL A 126 -0.29 10.29 6.01
C VAL A 126 -0.25 10.49 7.53
N LYS A 127 -1.41 10.78 8.13
CA LYS A 127 -1.55 10.82 9.60
C LYS A 127 -1.55 9.41 10.18
N GLU A 128 -1.07 9.29 11.41
CA GLU A 128 -1.20 8.07 12.21
C GLU A 128 -2.67 7.78 12.53
N THR A 129 -3.06 6.50 12.45
CA THR A 129 -4.33 6.01 13.01
C THR A 129 -4.09 5.54 14.43
N GLY A 130 -4.56 6.30 15.41
CA GLY A 130 -4.43 5.95 16.83
C GLY A 130 -5.63 5.17 17.37
N GLN A 131 -6.82 5.46 16.85
CA GLN A 131 -8.07 4.81 17.28
C GLN A 131 -9.07 4.70 16.12
N GLY A 132 -10.02 3.78 16.23
CA GLY A 132 -10.96 3.50 15.12
C GLY A 132 -11.74 4.73 14.61
N SER A 133 -11.99 5.74 15.46
CA SER A 133 -12.69 6.96 15.05
C SER A 133 -11.88 7.90 14.16
N ASP A 134 -10.55 7.85 14.20
CA ASP A 134 -9.68 8.79 13.46
C ASP A 134 -9.23 8.23 12.09
N PHE A 135 -9.65 7.00 11.77
CA PHE A 135 -9.19 6.27 10.58
C PHE A 135 -9.43 7.03 9.27
N HIS A 136 -10.50 7.81 9.19
CA HIS A 136 -10.90 8.55 7.99
C HIS A 136 -10.41 10.02 7.94
N ASP A 137 -9.69 10.50 8.96
CA ASP A 137 -9.28 11.92 9.12
C ASP A 137 -8.07 12.37 8.27
#